data_AF-A0A813JHE7-F1
#
_entry.id   AF-A0A813JHE7-F1
#
_cell.length_a   1.000
_cell.length_b   1.000
_cell.length_c   1.000
_cell.angle_alpha   90.00
_cell.angle_beta   90.00
_cell.angle_gamma   90.00
#
_symmetry.space_group_name_H-M   'P 1'
#
loop_
_entity.id
_entity.type
_entity.pdbx_description
1 polymer ?
#
loop_
_entity_poly.entity_id
_entity_poly.type
_entity_poly.pdbx_seq_one_letter_code
_entity_poly.pdbx_strand_id
1 'polypeptide(L)'
;MADGEGFFATMFGGAKPKTAQEMKDEKYVQQMVSLNKVLDDWHNKTVSNSEALKLADHYMLNIEGIGSVDGENATALMRERGLDDQRRVDLQRLYQDLKKACGQKAPDYGTHHKQKSGCC
;
A
#
# COMPACT_ATOMS: atom_id res chain seq x y z
N MET A 1 -27.60 48.55 10.74
CA MET A 1 -28.07 47.20 10.35
C MET A 1 -27.44 46.91 8.99
N ALA A 2 -26.69 45.85 8.73
CA ALA A 2 -25.80 45.02 9.53
C ALA A 2 -24.75 44.54 8.52
N ASP A 3 -23.51 44.47 8.98
CA ASP A 3 -22.33 44.04 8.25
C ASP A 3 -22.48 42.64 7.65
N GLY A 4 -22.13 42.49 6.38
CA GLY A 4 -22.21 41.25 5.61
C GLY A 4 -20.83 40.78 5.13
N GLU A 5 -19.78 41.04 5.92
CA GLU A 5 -18.45 40.47 5.71
C GLU A 5 -18.37 39.09 6.42
N GLY A 6 -17.83 38.06 5.76
CA GLY A 6 -17.13 36.98 6.49
C GLY A 6 -17.65 35.53 6.47
N PHE A 7 -18.69 35.13 5.72
CA PHE A 7 -19.09 33.70 5.74
C PHE A 7 -18.32 32.79 4.76
N PHE A 8 -17.98 33.28 3.56
CA PHE A 8 -17.19 32.47 2.61
C PHE A 8 -15.68 32.48 2.86
N ALA A 9 -15.17 33.39 3.70
CA ALA A 9 -13.74 33.47 4.04
C ALA A 9 -13.28 32.44 5.10
N THR A 10 -14.21 31.78 5.80
CA THR A 10 -13.90 30.94 6.98
C THR A 10 -13.87 29.43 6.68
N MET A 11 -14.38 28.94 5.53
CA MET A 11 -14.38 27.49 5.27
C MET A 11 -13.14 26.93 4.54
N PHE A 12 -12.24 27.80 4.06
CA PHE A 12 -10.91 27.42 3.55
C PHE A 12 -9.80 27.92 4.47
N GLY A 13 -10.03 27.83 5.78
CA GLY A 13 -9.04 28.14 6.81
C GLY A 13 -7.83 27.21 6.75
N GLY A 14 -6.77 27.65 6.07
CA GLY A 14 -5.40 27.45 6.53
C GLY A 14 -4.85 26.02 6.59
N ALA A 15 -5.28 25.10 5.72
CA ALA A 15 -4.46 23.91 5.50
C ALA A 15 -3.15 24.37 4.83
N LYS A 16 -2.03 24.29 5.56
CA LYS A 16 -0.69 24.47 4.96
C LYS A 16 -0.66 23.65 3.66
N PRO A 17 -0.17 24.21 2.54
CA PRO A 17 -0.07 23.45 1.31
C PRO A 17 0.75 22.20 1.61
N LYS A 18 0.12 21.03 1.48
CA LYS A 18 0.78 19.75 1.69
C LYS A 18 2.04 19.73 0.85
N THR A 19 3.15 19.36 1.46
CA THR A 19 4.41 19.25 0.75
C THR A 19 4.30 18.19 -0.34
N ALA A 20 5.13 18.30 -1.37
CA ALA A 20 5.19 17.28 -2.41
C ALA A 20 5.50 15.88 -1.85
N GLN A 21 6.17 15.81 -0.69
CA GLN A 21 6.46 14.57 0.02
C GLN A 21 5.20 14.00 0.67
N GLU A 22 4.44 14.81 1.42
CA GLU A 22 3.17 14.37 2.02
C GLU A 22 2.18 13.83 0.97
N MET A 23 2.12 14.47 -0.21
CA MET A 23 1.29 13.98 -1.31
C MET A 23 1.73 12.61 -1.85
N LYS A 24 3.05 12.31 -1.84
CA LYS A 24 3.56 10.99 -2.22
C LYS A 24 3.23 9.96 -1.16
N ASP A 25 3.42 10.31 0.11
CA ASP A 25 3.14 9.41 1.23
C ASP A 25 1.64 9.04 1.27
N GLU A 26 0.74 10.02 1.09
CA GLU A 26 -0.70 9.78 1.00
C GLU A 26 -1.07 8.90 -0.19
N LYS A 27 -0.50 9.15 -1.37
CA LYS A 27 -0.71 8.30 -2.55
C LYS A 27 -0.25 6.87 -2.29
N TYR A 28 0.91 6.69 -1.66
CA TYR A 28 1.46 5.39 -1.33
C TYR A 28 0.55 4.63 -0.37
N VAL A 29 0.10 5.28 0.71
CA VAL A 29 -0.87 4.69 1.65
C VAL A 29 -2.18 4.35 0.94
N GLN A 30 -2.66 5.20 0.04
CA GLN A 30 -3.88 4.93 -0.72
C GLN A 30 -3.73 3.70 -1.64
N GLN A 31 -2.58 3.53 -2.30
CA GLN A 31 -2.31 2.34 -3.10
C GLN A 31 -2.24 1.08 -2.22
N MET A 32 -1.57 1.17 -1.06
CA MET A 32 -1.48 0.07 -0.08
C MET A 32 -2.86 -0.38 0.43
N VAL A 33 -3.75 0.57 0.74
CA VAL A 33 -5.14 0.29 1.13
C VAL A 33 -5.90 -0.40 0.01
N SER A 34 -5.73 0.08 -1.23
CA SER A 34 -6.40 -0.49 -2.40
C SER A 34 -5.92 -1.92 -2.68
N LEU A 35 -4.62 -2.17 -2.55
CA LEU A 35 -4.03 -3.50 -2.65
C LEU A 35 -4.54 -4.44 -1.55
N ASN A 36 -4.63 -3.96 -0.29
CA ASN A 36 -5.22 -4.74 0.81
C ASN A 36 -6.64 -5.19 0.47
N LYS A 37 -7.45 -4.27 -0.07
CA LYS A 37 -8.83 -4.56 -0.46
C LYS A 37 -8.90 -5.64 -1.54
N VAL A 38 -8.08 -5.54 -2.59
CA VAL A 38 -8.03 -6.57 -3.65
C VAL A 38 -7.66 -7.94 -3.09
N LEU A 39 -6.69 -8.00 -2.19
CA LEU A 39 -6.26 -9.26 -1.58
C LEU A 39 -7.33 -9.84 -0.64
N ASP A 40 -8.06 -8.98 0.07
CA ASP A 40 -9.20 -9.38 0.90
C ASP A 40 -10.36 -9.91 0.03
N ASP A 41 -10.70 -9.19 -1.05
CA ASP A 41 -11.73 -9.59 -2.02
C ASP A 41 -11.35 -10.93 -2.71
N TRP A 42 -10.07 -11.14 -3.00
CA TRP A 42 -9.55 -12.41 -3.49
C TRP A 42 -9.65 -13.52 -2.45
N HIS A 43 -9.24 -13.26 -1.20
CA HIS A 43 -9.33 -14.22 -0.12
C HIS A 43 -10.78 -14.65 0.15
N ASN A 44 -11.72 -13.71 0.05
CA ASN A 44 -13.16 -13.92 0.15
C ASN A 44 -13.78 -14.56 -1.11
N LYS A 45 -12.95 -14.91 -2.12
CA LYS A 45 -13.37 -15.50 -3.41
C LYS A 45 -14.37 -14.63 -4.19
N THR A 46 -14.35 -13.32 -3.95
CA THR A 46 -15.18 -12.33 -4.64
C THR A 46 -14.57 -11.95 -6.00
N VAL A 47 -13.25 -12.06 -6.13
CA VAL A 47 -12.50 -11.79 -7.37
C VAL A 47 -11.72 -13.03 -7.80
N SER A 48 -11.65 -13.29 -9.10
CA SER A 48 -10.89 -14.41 -9.66
C SER A 48 -9.38 -14.23 -9.51
N ASN A 49 -8.61 -15.33 -9.42
CA ASN A 49 -7.15 -15.26 -9.26
C ASN A 49 -6.49 -14.36 -10.34
N SER A 50 -6.87 -14.51 -11.61
CA SER A 50 -6.28 -13.74 -12.71
C SER A 50 -6.59 -12.24 -12.60
N GLU A 51 -7.80 -11.89 -12.18
CA GLU A 51 -8.21 -10.49 -12.05
C GLU A 51 -7.62 -9.83 -10.81
N ALA A 52 -7.60 -10.55 -9.69
CA ALA A 52 -6.93 -10.14 -8.47
C ALA A 52 -5.44 -9.89 -8.72
N LEU A 53 -4.76 -10.77 -9.47
CA LEU A 53 -3.36 -10.60 -9.81
C LEU A 53 -3.12 -9.36 -10.67
N LYS A 54 -3.91 -9.14 -11.73
CA LYS A 54 -3.80 -7.94 -12.58
C LYS A 54 -3.97 -6.65 -11.78
N LEU A 55 -4.97 -6.60 -10.90
CA LEU A 55 -5.20 -5.45 -10.02
C LEU A 55 -4.05 -5.26 -9.03
N ALA A 56 -3.59 -6.35 -8.42
CA ALA A 56 -2.51 -6.31 -7.46
C ALA A 56 -1.18 -5.87 -8.10
N ASP A 57 -0.83 -6.38 -9.28
CA ASP A 57 0.33 -5.91 -10.05
C ASP A 57 0.19 -4.44 -10.46
N HIS A 58 -0.99 -3.98 -10.88
CA HIS A 58 -1.21 -2.57 -11.17
C HIS A 58 -0.96 -1.68 -9.95
N TYR A 59 -1.45 -2.06 -8.77
CA TYR A 59 -1.20 -1.31 -7.54
C TYR A 59 0.28 -1.36 -7.10
N MET A 60 0.95 -2.51 -7.26
CA MET A 60 2.38 -2.65 -6.98
C MET A 60 3.23 -1.77 -7.91
N LEU A 61 2.94 -1.73 -9.21
CA LEU A 61 3.63 -0.85 -10.16
C LEU A 61 3.44 0.63 -9.81
N ASN A 62 2.24 1.02 -9.37
CA ASN A 62 2.00 2.40 -8.90
C ASN A 62 2.78 2.71 -7.62
N ILE A 63 2.89 1.75 -6.70
CA ILE A 63 3.71 1.88 -5.49
C ILE A 63 5.18 2.08 -5.86
N GLU A 64 5.73 1.25 -6.75
CA GLU A 64 7.10 1.37 -7.24
C GLU A 64 7.34 2.70 -7.97
N GLY A 65 6.33 3.17 -8.72
CA GLY A 65 6.37 4.44 -9.44
C GLY A 65 6.34 5.70 -8.57
N ILE A 66 5.87 5.62 -7.31
CA ILE A 66 5.90 6.76 -6.38
C ILE A 66 7.33 7.07 -5.93
N GLY A 67 8.20 6.06 -5.88
CA GLY A 67 9.60 6.19 -5.46
C GLY A 67 9.76 6.26 -3.94
N SER A 68 10.68 7.11 -3.47
CA SER A 68 10.97 7.24 -2.03
C SER A 68 9.83 7.96 -1.29
N VAL A 69 9.31 7.29 -0.27
CA VAL A 69 8.31 7.81 0.68
C VAL A 69 8.92 7.94 2.07
N ASP A 70 8.35 8.81 2.88
CA ASP A 70 8.74 8.93 4.29
C ASP A 70 8.15 7.74 5.06
N GLY A 71 9.02 6.87 5.56
CA GLY A 71 8.61 5.62 6.21
C GLY A 71 7.88 5.82 7.54
N GLU A 72 8.19 6.90 8.27
CA GLU A 72 7.56 7.23 9.55
C GLU A 72 6.17 7.82 9.31
N ASN A 73 6.07 8.79 8.40
CA ASN A 73 4.81 9.42 8.03
C ASN A 73 3.85 8.42 7.36
N ALA A 74 4.35 7.63 6.41
CA ALA A 74 3.55 6.59 5.76
C ALA A 74 3.06 5.53 6.76
N THR A 75 3.89 5.16 7.75
CA THR A 75 3.47 4.23 8.82
C THR A 75 2.38 4.82 9.70
N ALA A 76 2.49 6.10 10.09
CA ALA A 76 1.46 6.78 10.86
C ALA A 76 0.12 6.82 10.08
N LEU A 77 0.17 7.20 8.81
CA LEU A 77 -0.99 7.26 7.92
C LEU A 77 -1.60 5.88 7.65
N MET A 78 -0.80 4.83 7.54
CA MET A 78 -1.31 3.45 7.42
C MET A 78 -2.00 2.99 8.69
N ARG A 79 -1.42 3.26 9.87
CA ARG A 79 -2.02 2.91 11.15
C ARG A 79 -3.37 3.59 11.35
N GLU A 80 -3.50 4.86 10.96
CA GLU A 80 -4.78 5.58 10.98
C GLU A 80 -5.86 4.89 10.13
N ARG A 81 -5.45 4.20 9.06
CA ARG A 81 -6.33 3.44 8.17
C ARG A 81 -6.45 1.96 8.51
N GLY A 82 -5.97 1.53 9.69
CA GLY A 82 -6.03 0.14 10.16
C GLY A 82 -5.08 -0.81 9.44
N LEU A 83 -4.03 -0.28 8.81
CA LEU A 83 -2.92 -1.04 8.22
C LEU A 83 -1.73 -1.02 9.18
N ASP A 84 -1.83 -1.82 10.24
CA ASP A 84 -0.74 -2.02 11.17
C ASP A 84 0.41 -2.84 10.56
N ASP A 85 1.56 -2.84 11.24
CA ASP A 85 2.74 -3.61 10.87
C ASP A 85 2.44 -5.09 10.59
N GLN A 86 1.57 -5.69 11.41
CA GLN A 86 1.12 -7.06 11.23
C GLN A 86 0.33 -7.23 9.93
N ARG A 87 -0.61 -6.31 9.64
CA ARG A 87 -1.39 -6.35 8.41
C ARG A 87 -0.50 -6.23 7.18
N ARG A 88 0.58 -5.44 7.23
CA ARG A 88 1.57 -5.34 6.14
C ARG A 88 2.26 -6.68 5.86
N VAL A 89 2.63 -7.42 6.90
CA VAL A 89 3.22 -8.77 6.76
C VAL A 89 2.22 -9.74 6.15
N ASP A 90 0.97 -9.73 6.62
CA ASP A 90 -0.10 -10.56 6.05
C ASP A 90 -0.37 -10.22 4.58
N LEU A 91 -0.34 -8.94 4.23
CA LEU A 91 -0.53 -8.45 2.86
C LEU A 91 0.57 -8.98 1.92
N GLN A 92 1.83 -8.98 2.38
CA GLN A 92 2.94 -9.55 1.62
C GLN A 92 2.77 -11.06 1.41
N ARG A 93 2.32 -11.79 2.45
CA ARG A 93 2.04 -13.23 2.34
C ARG A 93 0.91 -13.52 1.37
N LEU A 94 -0.21 -12.80 1.49
CA LEU A 94 -1.37 -12.93 0.61
C LEU A 94 -1.02 -12.65 -0.85
N TYR A 95 -0.20 -11.63 -1.12
CA TYR A 95 0.26 -11.33 -2.47
C TYR A 95 1.16 -12.45 -3.03
N GLN A 96 2.04 -13.04 -2.22
CA GLN A 96 2.84 -14.19 -2.63
C GLN A 96 1.96 -15.42 -2.92
N ASP A 97 0.96 -15.69 -2.09
CA ASP A 97 0.04 -16.80 -2.30
C ASP A 97 -0.86 -16.60 -3.51
N LEU A 98 -1.29 -15.36 -3.79
CA LEU A 98 -1.98 -15.00 -5.03
C LEU A 98 -1.10 -15.29 -6.26
N LYS A 99 0.18 -14.91 -6.23
CA LYS A 99 1.13 -15.24 -7.30
C LYS A 99 1.28 -16.74 -7.53
N LYS A 100 1.41 -17.52 -6.43
CA LYS A 100 1.44 -19.00 -6.51
C LYS A 100 0.14 -19.57 -7.08
N ALA A 101 -1.02 -19.06 -6.65
CA ALA A 101 -2.34 -19.49 -7.11
C ALA A 101 -2.59 -19.19 -8.59
N CYS A 102 -1.91 -18.18 -9.15
CA CYS A 102 -1.89 -17.88 -10.58
C CYS A 102 -0.80 -18.66 -11.36
N GLY A 103 0.01 -19.47 -10.70
CA GLY A 103 1.12 -20.19 -11.35
C GLY A 103 2.29 -19.31 -11.74
N GLN A 104 2.36 -18.05 -11.26
CA GLN A 104 3.55 -17.22 -11.42
C GLN A 104 4.56 -17.59 -10.33
N LYS A 105 5.81 -17.86 -10.74
CA LYS A 105 6.93 -18.01 -9.80
C LYS A 105 7.07 -16.69 -9.03
N ALA A 106 6.62 -16.67 -7.77
CA ALA A 106 6.96 -15.58 -6.88
C ALA A 106 8.49 -15.51 -6.78
N PRO A 107 9.12 -14.34 -6.95
CA PRO A 107 10.53 -14.18 -6.63
C PRO A 107 10.75 -14.59 -5.18
N ASP A 108 11.57 -15.61 -4.99
CA ASP A 108 11.92 -16.16 -3.70
C ASP A 108 12.84 -15.15 -3.00
N TYR A 109 12.25 -14.25 -2.22
CA TYR A 109 13.01 -13.33 -1.35
C TYR A 109 13.34 -13.99 0.01
N GLY A 110 13.45 -15.33 0.01
CA GLY A 110 13.62 -16.16 1.18
C GLY A 110 14.96 -16.88 1.19
N THR A 111 15.93 -16.27 1.86
CA THR A 111 17.03 -17.00 2.54
C THR A 111 18.07 -17.61 1.60
N HIS A 112 19.10 -16.83 1.26
CA HIS A 112 20.43 -17.37 0.97
C HIS A 112 21.00 -18.05 2.23
N HIS A 113 20.47 -19.21 2.62
CA HIS A 113 21.23 -20.14 3.44
C HIS A 113 22.33 -20.71 2.53
N LYS A 114 23.48 -20.03 2.50
CA LYS A 114 24.74 -20.63 2.07
C LYS A 114 25.06 -21.76 3.04
N GLN A 115 24.48 -22.93 2.83
CA GLN A 115 24.97 -24.15 3.46
C GLN A 115 26.22 -24.57 2.68
N LYS A 116 27.35 -23.95 3.02
CA LYS A 116 28.67 -24.53 2.75
C LYS A 116 28.80 -25.79 3.60
N SER A 117 28.44 -26.94 3.04
CA SER A 117 29.01 -28.23 3.43
C SER A 117 29.98 -28.56 2.29
N GLY A 118 31.30 -28.50 2.46
CA GLY A 118 32.05 -29.21 3.49
C GLY A 118 32.48 -30.54 2.86
N CYS A 119 33.76 -30.59 2.46
CA CYS A 119 34.56 -31.76 2.07
C CYS A 119 33.95 -33.15 2.28
N CYS A 120 33.98 -33.98 1.23
CA CYS A 120 34.65 -35.29 1.22
C CYS A 120 35.15 -35.56 -0.20
#